data_AF-A0A212JPD2-F1
#
_entry.id   AF-A0A212JPD2-F1
#
_cell.length_a   1.000
_cell.length_b   1.000
_cell.length_c   1.000
_cell.angle_alpha   90.00
_cell.angle_beta   90.00
_cell.angle_gamma   90.00
#
_symmetry.space_group_name_H-M   'P 1'
#
loop_
_entity.id
_entity.type
_entity.pdbx_description
1 polymer ?
#
loop_
_entity_poly.entity_id
_entity_poly.type
_entity_poly.pdbx_seq_one_letter_code
_entity_poly.pdbx_strand_id
1 'polypeptide(L)'
;MFIALGLTFLGMALGFLLRGQPWITSLTRCVTPAIMLLLFALGISVGSNELLIQSLPRLGGAALALTVAGILGSLACAALIRRFFTKTPTPAGISPQQKATDAEARSHEG
;
A
#
# COMPACT_ATOMS: atom_id res chain seq x y z
N MET A 1 1.29 24.50 -9.34
CA MET A 1 1.64 23.19 -9.94
C MET A 1 3.13 22.90 -9.80
N PHE A 2 4.02 23.74 -10.30
CA PHE A 2 5.48 23.56 -10.15
C PHE A 2 5.97 23.50 -8.69
N ILE A 3 5.41 24.30 -7.80
CA ILE A 3 5.76 24.28 -6.37
C ILE A 3 5.44 22.92 -5.74
N ALA A 4 4.31 22.32 -6.10
CA ALA A 4 3.94 20.99 -5.61
C ALA A 4 4.90 19.91 -6.14
N LEU A 5 5.26 19.99 -7.43
CA LEU A 5 6.28 19.10 -8.01
C LEU A 5 7.64 19.25 -7.31
N GLY A 6 8.08 20.49 -7.11
CA GLY A 6 9.34 20.79 -6.44
C GLY A 6 9.36 20.31 -4.99
N LEU A 7 8.26 20.49 -4.25
CA LEU A 7 8.15 20.02 -2.87
C LEU A 7 8.14 18.49 -2.77
N THR A 8 7.50 17.81 -3.72
CA THR A 8 7.50 16.33 -3.78
C THR A 8 8.90 15.80 -4.08
N PHE A 9 9.60 16.44 -5.02
CA PHE A 9 10.96 16.06 -5.39
C PHE A 9 11.94 16.32 -4.23
N LEU A 10 11.80 17.47 -3.57
CA LEU A 10 12.58 17.83 -2.39
C LEU A 10 12.31 16.89 -1.22
N GLY A 11 11.05 16.51 -0.99
CA GLY A 11 10.68 15.53 0.03
C GLY A 11 11.29 14.15 -0.24
N MET A 12 11.34 13.73 -1.50
CA MET A 12 11.98 12.47 -1.90
C MET A 12 13.50 12.50 -1.71
N ALA A 13 14.15 13.61 -2.10
CA ALA A 13 15.58 13.83 -1.89
C ALA A 13 15.94 13.87 -0.40
N LEU A 14 15.14 14.56 0.41
CA LEU A 14 15.32 14.64 1.85
C LEU A 14 15.11 13.26 2.51
N GLY A 15 14.08 12.51 2.09
CA GLY A 15 13.85 11.14 2.55
C GLY A 15 14.99 10.18 2.18
N PHE A 16 15.65 10.38 1.04
CA PHE A 16 16.83 9.62 0.65
C PHE A 16 18.07 9.99 1.49
N LEU A 17 18.29 11.28 1.75
CA LEU A 17 19.42 11.75 2.57
C LEU A 17 19.29 11.30 4.04
N LEU A 18 18.07 11.18 4.55
CA LEU A 18 17.78 10.69 5.90
C LEU A 18 17.85 9.14 6.01
N ARG A 19 18.01 8.43 4.89
CA ARG A 19 18.07 6.97 4.86
C ARG A 19 19.46 6.47 5.25
N GLY A 20 19.61 6.12 6.52
CA GLY A 20 20.86 5.55 7.07
C GLY A 20 21.18 6.00 8.49
N GLN A 21 20.52 7.04 9.01
CA GLN A 21 20.75 7.53 10.36
C GLN A 21 19.99 6.67 11.39
N PRO A 22 20.61 6.15 12.46
CA PRO A 22 19.91 5.42 13.53
C PRO A 22 18.86 6.28 14.26
N TRP A 23 18.93 7.60 14.10
CA TRP A 23 17.96 8.55 14.62
C TRP A 23 16.55 8.40 14.01
N ILE A 24 16.45 7.86 12.78
CA ILE A 24 15.16 7.56 12.15
C ILE A 24 14.36 6.52 12.94
N THR A 25 15.03 5.57 13.61
CA THR A 25 14.35 4.54 14.40
C THR A 25 13.66 5.14 15.62
N SER A 26 14.28 6.14 16.26
CA SER A 26 13.65 6.89 17.35
C SER A 26 12.45 7.69 16.87
N LEU A 27 12.53 8.26 15.66
CA LEU A 27 11.40 8.95 15.02
C LEU A 27 10.25 7.97 14.75
N THR A 28 10.52 6.81 14.17
CA THR A 28 9.50 5.75 13.94
C THR A 28 8.81 5.33 15.24
N ARG A 29 9.55 5.28 16.35
CA ARG A 29 8.97 4.98 17.67
C ARG A 29 8.02 6.08 18.18
N CYS A 30 8.28 7.33 17.82
CA CYS A 30 7.41 8.48 18.14
C CYS A 30 6.24 8.64 17.15
N VAL A 31 6.41 8.17 15.91
CA VAL A 31 5.38 8.22 14.86
C VAL A 31 4.14 7.40 15.25
N THR A 32 4.30 6.22 15.83
CA THR A 32 3.14 5.39 16.25
C THR A 32 2.19 6.10 17.23
N PRO A 33 2.65 6.61 18.40
CA PRO A 33 1.76 7.35 19.29
C PRO A 33 1.26 8.66 18.67
N ALA A 34 2.05 9.31 17.79
CA ALA A 34 1.59 10.47 17.05
C ALA A 34 0.42 10.13 16.11
N ILE A 35 0.53 9.06 15.31
CA ILE A 35 -0.56 8.60 14.44
C ILE A 35 -1.79 8.24 15.27
N MET A 36 -1.63 7.56 16.41
CA MET A 36 -2.76 7.25 17.30
C MET A 36 -3.45 8.53 17.80
N LEU A 37 -2.68 9.53 18.25
CA LEU A 37 -3.22 10.82 18.67
C LEU A 37 -3.91 11.57 17.53
N LEU A 38 -3.29 11.59 16.34
CA LEU A 38 -3.88 12.22 15.16
C LEU A 38 -5.17 11.52 14.74
N LEU A 39 -5.22 10.18 14.74
CA LEU A 39 -6.42 9.41 14.43
C LEU A 39 -7.52 9.64 15.48
N PHE A 40 -7.16 9.75 16.75
CA PHE A 40 -8.11 10.08 17.81
C PHE A 40 -8.70 11.49 17.61
N ALA A 41 -7.85 12.49 17.38
CA ALA A 41 -8.28 13.86 17.10
C ALA A 41 -9.14 13.94 15.82
N LEU A 42 -8.74 13.24 14.76
CA LEU A 42 -9.52 13.11 13.53
C LEU A 42 -10.88 12.46 13.80
N GLY A 43 -10.94 11.41 14.61
CA GLY A 43 -12.18 10.75 14.99
C GLY A 43 -13.16 11.70 15.68
N ILE A 44 -12.69 12.53 16.62
CA ILE A 44 -13.52 13.54 17.29
C ILE A 44 -13.96 14.63 16.31
N SER A 45 -13.03 15.13 15.48
CA SER A 45 -13.30 16.21 14.54
C SER A 45 -14.32 15.80 13.46
N VAL A 46 -14.15 14.61 12.88
CA VAL A 46 -15.09 14.05 11.90
C VAL A 46 -16.40 13.63 12.57
N GLY A 47 -16.32 13.07 13.79
CA GLY A 47 -17.46 12.58 14.56
C GLY A 47 -18.40 13.68 15.09
N SER A 48 -17.89 14.88 15.34
CA SER A 48 -18.71 16.03 15.75
C SER A 48 -19.28 16.82 14.57
N ASN A 49 -18.85 16.51 13.34
CA ASN A 49 -19.29 17.22 12.15
C ASN A 49 -20.46 16.50 11.47
N GLU A 50 -21.69 16.92 11.81
CA GLU A 50 -22.92 16.31 11.28
C GLU A 50 -22.99 16.32 9.74
N LEU A 51 -22.45 17.36 9.09
CA LEU A 51 -22.39 17.46 7.63
C LEU A 51 -21.51 16.34 7.01
N LEU A 52 -20.36 16.06 7.62
CA LEU A 52 -19.50 14.95 7.19
C LEU A 52 -20.16 13.61 7.49
N ILE A 53 -20.74 13.42 8.67
CA ILE A 53 -21.44 12.17 9.04
C ILE A 53 -22.60 11.86 8.11
N GLN A 54 -23.40 12.85 7.72
CA GLN A 54 -24.51 12.65 6.80
C GLN A 54 -24.02 12.33 5.38
N SER A 55 -22.84 12.84 5.01
CA SER A 55 -22.22 12.60 3.71
C SER A 55 -21.37 11.32 3.67
N LEU A 56 -20.95 10.78 4.82
CA LEU A 56 -20.11 9.59 4.94
C LEU A 56 -20.68 8.36 4.20
N PRO A 57 -21.99 8.06 4.25
CA PRO A 57 -22.56 6.96 3.46
C PRO A 57 -22.35 7.15 1.95
N ARG A 58 -22.45 8.39 1.46
CA ARG A 58 -22.26 8.73 0.05
C ARG A 58 -20.79 8.70 -0.35
N LEU A 59 -19.90 9.25 0.48
CA LEU A 59 -18.45 9.18 0.26
C LEU A 59 -17.92 7.75 0.39
N GLY A 60 -18.35 7.02 1.41
CA GLY A 60 -17.99 5.63 1.67
C GLY A 60 -18.52 4.69 0.57
N GLY A 61 -19.77 4.89 0.13
CA GLY A 61 -20.33 4.18 -1.01
C GLY A 61 -19.56 4.44 -2.30
N ALA A 62 -19.21 5.70 -2.57
CA ALA A 62 -18.36 6.05 -3.72
C ALA A 62 -16.97 5.42 -3.63
N ALA A 63 -16.35 5.43 -2.44
CA ALA A 63 -15.06 4.79 -2.21
C ALA A 63 -15.13 3.28 -2.42
N LEU A 64 -16.15 2.60 -1.90
CA LEU A 64 -16.38 1.17 -2.12
C LEU A 64 -16.57 0.85 -3.60
N ALA A 65 -17.40 1.62 -4.30
CA ALA A 65 -17.60 1.44 -5.73
C ALA A 65 -16.29 1.61 -6.51
N LEU A 66 -15.46 2.60 -6.14
CA LEU A 66 -14.18 2.87 -6.76
C LEU A 66 -13.15 1.77 -6.45
N THR A 67 -13.14 1.22 -5.25
CA THR A 67 -12.32 0.05 -4.88
C THR A 67 -12.72 -1.18 -5.68
N VAL A 68 -14.02 -1.49 -5.76
CA VAL A 68 -14.52 -2.64 -6.53
C VAL A 68 -14.20 -2.46 -8.03
N ALA A 69 -14.43 -1.28 -8.58
CA ALA A 69 -14.08 -0.97 -9.96
C ALA A 69 -12.56 -1.07 -10.20
N GLY A 70 -11.73 -0.62 -9.26
CA GLY A 70 -10.28 -0.73 -9.32
C GLY A 70 -9.79 -2.18 -9.29
N ILE A 71 -10.36 -3.02 -8.43
CA ILE A 71 -10.05 -4.46 -8.36
C ILE A 71 -10.47 -5.16 -9.65
N LEU A 72 -11.70 -4.93 -10.12
CA LEU A 72 -12.20 -5.48 -11.38
C LEU A 72 -11.35 -5.03 -12.57
N GLY A 73 -10.98 -3.74 -12.63
CA GLY A 73 -10.10 -3.19 -13.67
C GLY A 73 -8.70 -3.82 -13.63
N SER A 74 -8.13 -3.99 -12.45
CA SER A 74 -6.83 -4.66 -12.27
C SER A 74 -6.88 -6.12 -12.72
N LEU A 75 -7.93 -6.86 -12.33
CA LEU A 75 -8.13 -8.25 -12.75
C LEU A 75 -8.39 -8.38 -14.25
N ALA A 76 -9.20 -7.48 -14.83
CA ALA A 76 -9.46 -7.42 -16.25
C ALA A 76 -8.17 -7.12 -17.04
N CYS A 77 -7.34 -6.20 -16.56
CA CYS A 77 -6.04 -5.91 -17.15
C CYS A 77 -5.11 -7.13 -17.10
N ALA A 78 -5.03 -7.81 -15.95
CA ALA A 78 -4.26 -9.05 -15.82
C ALA A 78 -4.77 -10.16 -16.75
N ALA A 79 -6.09 -10.30 -16.91
CA ALA A 79 -6.70 -11.26 -17.83
C ALA A 79 -6.45 -10.90 -19.30
N LEU A 80 -6.50 -9.61 -19.67
CA LEU A 80 -6.17 -9.13 -21.00
C LEU A 80 -4.69 -9.38 -21.32
N ILE A 81 -3.78 -9.06 -20.41
CA ILE A 81 -2.35 -9.35 -20.56
C ILE A 81 -2.16 -10.85 -20.76
N ARG A 82 -2.77 -11.69 -19.93
CA ARG A 82 -2.73 -13.16 -20.11
C ARG A 82 -3.24 -13.56 -21.49
N ARG A 83 -4.37 -13.01 -21.95
CA ARG A 83 -4.99 -13.35 -23.24
C ARG A 83 -4.22 -12.84 -24.46
N PHE A 84 -3.55 -11.70 -24.36
CA PHE A 84 -2.74 -11.12 -25.45
C PHE A 84 -1.32 -11.71 -25.50
N PHE A 85 -0.76 -12.13 -24.36
CA PHE A 85 0.57 -12.73 -24.27
C PHE A 85 0.58 -14.27 -24.20
N THR A 86 -0.52 -14.96 -24.54
CA THR A 86 -0.58 -16.44 -24.70
C THR A 86 0.20 -16.97 -25.92
N LYS A 87 1.41 -16.48 -26.13
CA LYS A 87 2.52 -17.24 -26.72
C LYS A 87 3.70 -17.17 -25.76
N THR A 88 3.53 -17.71 -24.56
CA THR A 88 4.65 -18.20 -23.75
C THR A 88 4.21 -19.49 -23.07
N PRO A 89 5.00 -20.57 -23.19
CA PRO A 89 4.64 -21.88 -22.66
C PRO A 89 4.44 -21.82 -21.16
N THR A 90 3.42 -22.54 -20.69
CA THR A 90 3.22 -22.91 -19.30
C THR A 90 4.55 -23.28 -18.64
N PRO A 91 4.99 -22.60 -17.57
CA PRO A 91 5.92 -23.22 -16.65
C PRO A 91 5.13 -24.34 -15.96
N ALA A 92 5.28 -25.56 -16.47
CA ALA A 92 4.89 -26.75 -15.75
C ALA A 92 5.82 -26.84 -14.54
N GLY A 93 5.31 -26.44 -13.38
CA GLY A 93 6.01 -26.48 -12.12
C GLY A 93 6.54 -25.12 -11.67
N ILE A 94 6.41 -24.89 -10.35
CA ILE A 94 6.92 -23.77 -9.57
C ILE A 94 5.90 -22.63 -9.37
N SER A 95 5.05 -22.79 -8.34
CA SER A 95 4.85 -21.69 -7.39
C SER A 95 6.24 -21.28 -6.85
N PRO A 96 6.77 -20.08 -7.16
CA PRO A 96 8.16 -19.71 -6.84
C PRO A 96 8.46 -19.53 -5.36
N GLN A 97 7.44 -19.49 -4.51
CA GLN A 97 7.60 -19.25 -3.07
C GLN A 97 7.68 -20.52 -2.22
N GLN A 98 7.28 -21.70 -2.73
CA GLN A 98 7.09 -22.86 -1.84
C GLN A 98 8.25 -23.87 -1.87
N LYS A 99 8.93 -24.04 -3.01
CA LYS A 99 9.96 -25.10 -3.14
C LYS A 99 11.31 -24.74 -2.52
N ALA A 100 11.63 -23.46 -2.35
CA ALA A 100 12.89 -23.02 -1.74
C ALA A 100 12.85 -23.16 -0.21
N THR A 101 11.70 -22.87 0.41
CA THR A 101 11.51 -23.02 1.87
C THR A 101 11.56 -24.48 2.30
N ASP A 102 10.99 -25.39 1.50
CA ASP A 102 10.94 -26.83 1.83
C ASP A 102 12.26 -27.56 1.56
N ALA A 103 13.11 -27.06 0.63
CA ALA A 103 14.40 -27.68 0.31
C ALA A 103 15.52 -27.24 1.28
N GLU A 104 15.55 -25.97 1.69
CA GLU A 104 16.50 -25.47 2.70
C GLU A 104 16.22 -26.09 4.08
N ALA A 105 14.94 -26.25 4.45
CA ALA A 105 14.54 -26.89 5.71
C ALA A 105 14.94 -28.37 5.80
N ARG A 106 14.97 -29.10 4.68
CA ARG A 106 15.36 -30.52 4.66
C ARG A 106 16.86 -30.78 4.59
N SER A 107 17.68 -29.78 4.26
CA SER A 107 19.14 -29.97 4.22
C SER A 107 19.85 -29.63 5.55
N HIS A 108 19.14 -29.05 6.51
CA HIS A 108 19.66 -28.71 7.84
C HIS A 108 19.29 -29.74 8.94
N GLU A 109 18.49 -30.77 8.62
CA GLU A 109 18.05 -31.83 9.55
C GLU A 109 18.61 -33.24 9.22
N GLY A 110 19.57 -33.36 8.30
CA GLY A 110 20.17 -34.65 7.88
C GLY A 110 21.67 -34.72 8.09
#